data_AF-A0A452XCG6-F1
#
_entry.id   AF-A0A452XCG6-F1
#
_cell.length_a   1.000
_cell.length_b   1.000
_cell.length_c   1.000
_cell.angle_alpha   90.00
_cell.angle_beta   90.00
_cell.angle_gamma   90.00
#
_symmetry.space_group_name_H-M   'P 1'
#
loop_
_entity.id
_entity.type
_entity.pdbx_description
1 polymer ?
#
loop_
_entity_poly.entity_id
_entity_poly.type
_entity_poly.pdbx_seq_one_letter_code
_entity_poly.pdbx_strand_id
1 'polypeptide(L)'
;MPGLLPAEAGRGEGQPGSGNYAEALQNYYEATRLEIDPYDRSYILYNIGLIHTSNGEHTKALEYYFRALERNPFLPQAFNNIWP
;
A
#
# COMPACT_ATOMS: atom_id res chain seq x y z
N MET A 1 33.87 29.24 25.58
CA MET A 1 34.13 27.82 25.93
C MET A 1 33.27 27.48 27.14
N PRO A 2 32.63 26.30 27.30
CA PRO A 2 32.48 25.09 26.46
C PRO A 2 31.02 24.95 25.93
N GLY A 3 30.59 23.95 25.15
CA GLY A 3 31.16 22.64 24.86
C GLY A 3 30.68 22.00 23.55
N LEU A 4 31.44 20.96 23.17
CA LEU A 4 31.21 19.96 22.13
C LEU A 4 29.83 19.28 22.31
N LEU A 5 29.09 18.84 21.28
CA LEU A 5 29.42 17.87 20.21
C LEU A 5 28.44 18.01 19.02
N PRO A 6 28.82 17.60 17.80
CA PRO A 6 27.87 17.41 16.70
C PRO A 6 27.14 16.07 16.88
N ALA A 7 25.82 16.10 17.00
CA ALA A 7 25.01 14.89 16.96
C ALA A 7 24.34 14.77 15.59
N GLU A 8 25.12 14.31 14.61
CA GLU A 8 24.55 13.53 13.51
C GLU A 8 23.90 12.27 14.11
N ALA A 9 22.61 12.32 14.46
CA ALA A 9 21.84 11.10 14.75
C ALA A 9 20.32 11.34 14.79
N GLY A 10 19.80 12.26 13.98
CA GLY A 10 18.39 12.17 13.57
C GLY A 10 18.27 11.22 12.39
N ARG A 11 18.80 9.98 12.51
CA ARG A 11 18.65 8.98 11.45
C ARG A 11 17.14 8.75 11.27
N GLY A 12 16.59 9.33 10.22
CA GLY A 12 15.43 8.77 9.58
C GLY A 12 15.84 7.42 9.00
N GLU A 13 15.90 6.38 9.83
CA GLU A 13 15.79 5.00 9.36
C GLU A 13 14.32 4.73 9.00
N GLY A 14 13.72 5.64 8.21
CA GLY A 14 12.57 5.30 7.41
C GLY A 14 13.12 4.45 6.28
N GLN A 15 12.81 3.15 6.29
CA GLN A 15 13.14 2.26 5.19
C GLN A 15 12.78 2.98 3.87
N PRO A 16 13.67 3.01 2.86
CA PRO A 16 13.39 3.69 1.60
C PRO A 16 12.06 3.26 0.95
N GLY A 17 11.52 2.09 1.31
CA GLY A 17 10.17 1.66 0.94
C GLY A 17 9.04 2.36 1.67
N SER A 18 9.13 2.61 2.98
CA SER A 18 7.99 3.08 3.79
C SER A 18 7.51 4.49 3.43
N GLY A 19 8.43 5.38 3.02
CA GLY A 19 8.05 6.71 2.53
C GLY A 19 7.30 6.65 1.20
N ASN A 20 7.77 5.83 0.28
CA ASN A 20 7.19 5.66 -1.06
C ASN A 20 5.83 4.95 -0.99
N TYR A 21 5.66 4.00 -0.06
CA TYR A 21 4.38 3.31 0.14
C TYR A 21 3.29 4.22 0.68
N ALA A 22 3.62 5.16 1.56
CA ALA A 22 2.64 6.11 2.11
C ALA A 22 2.10 7.06 1.02
N GLU A 23 2.99 7.61 0.19
CA GLU A 23 2.61 8.45 -0.95
C GLU A 23 1.83 7.66 -2.01
N ALA A 24 2.26 6.43 -2.32
CA ALA A 24 1.55 5.55 -3.24
C ALA A 24 0.13 5.22 -2.76
N LEU A 25 -0.05 4.93 -1.46
CA LEU A 25 -1.36 4.70 -0.87
C LEU A 25 -2.27 5.93 -1.02
N GLN A 26 -1.75 7.13 -0.75
CA GLN A 26 -2.53 8.35 -0.90
C GLN A 26 -2.99 8.55 -2.35
N ASN A 27 -2.09 8.36 -3.32
CA ASN A 27 -2.45 8.43 -4.74
C ASN A 27 -3.50 7.39 -5.12
N TYR A 28 -3.39 6.15 -4.63
CA TYR A 28 -4.39 5.12 -4.91
C TYR A 28 -5.74 5.40 -4.23
N TYR A 29 -5.77 6.00 -3.05
CA TYR A 29 -7.03 6.39 -2.42
C TYR A 29 -7.74 7.49 -3.21
N GLU A 30 -7.01 8.49 -3.72
CA GLU A 30 -7.61 9.50 -4.60
C GLU A 30 -8.06 8.89 -5.93
N ALA A 31 -7.24 8.03 -6.54
CA ALA A 31 -7.64 7.30 -7.75
C ALA A 31 -8.90 6.47 -7.53
N THR A 32 -9.05 5.81 -6.37
CA THR A 32 -10.26 5.04 -6.01
C THR A 32 -11.50 5.93 -5.86
N ARG A 33 -11.35 7.23 -5.59
CA ARG A 33 -12.47 8.19 -5.51
C ARG A 33 -12.87 8.72 -6.88
N LEU A 34 -11.90 8.89 -7.77
CA LEU A 34 -12.11 9.40 -9.13
C LEU A 34 -12.56 8.29 -10.09
N GLU A 35 -12.13 7.06 -9.84
CA GLU A 35 -12.44 5.92 -10.70
C GLU A 35 -13.89 5.45 -10.50
N ILE A 36 -14.63 5.45 -11.61
CA ILE A 36 -16.05 5.11 -11.67
C ILE A 36 -16.21 3.69 -12.18
N ASP A 37 -15.30 3.22 -13.04
CA ASP A 37 -15.36 1.87 -13.59
C ASP A 37 -15.06 0.83 -12.50
N PRO A 38 -15.97 -0.13 -12.25
CA PRO A 38 -15.76 -1.15 -11.23
C PRO A 38 -14.56 -2.05 -11.48
N TYR A 39 -14.23 -2.35 -12.74
CA TYR A 39 -13.11 -3.21 -13.11
C TYR A 39 -11.79 -2.47 -12.92
N ASP A 40 -11.66 -1.23 -13.38
CA ASP A 40 -10.44 -0.44 -13.16
C ASP A 40 -10.22 -0.18 -11.65
N ARG A 41 -11.31 0.08 -10.92
CA ARG A 41 -11.27 0.22 -9.47
C ARG A 41 -10.81 -1.05 -8.75
N SER A 42 -11.09 -2.24 -9.30
CA SER A 42 -10.59 -3.50 -8.74
C SER A 42 -9.07 -3.59 -8.75
N TYR A 43 -8.42 -3.11 -9.82
CA TYR A 43 -6.95 -3.08 -9.92
C TYR A 43 -6.33 -2.10 -8.92
N ILE A 44 -6.97 -0.95 -8.71
CA ILE A 44 -6.54 0.02 -7.72
C ILE A 44 -6.60 -0.57 -6.30
N LEU A 45 -7.72 -1.22 -5.95
CA LEU A 45 -7.88 -1.91 -4.66
C LEU A 45 -6.85 -3.03 -4.48
N TYR A 46 -6.59 -3.80 -5.52
CA TYR A 46 -5.54 -4.82 -5.52
C TYR A 46 -4.15 -4.24 -5.26
N ASN A 47 -3.80 -3.11 -5.89
CA ASN A 47 -2.51 -2.45 -5.68
C ASN A 47 -2.35 -1.90 -4.26
N ILE A 48 -3.43 -1.42 -3.65
CA ILE A 48 -3.44 -1.05 -2.22
C ILE A 48 -3.15 -2.28 -1.36
N GLY A 49 -3.75 -3.43 -1.66
CA GLY A 49 -3.48 -4.69 -0.98
C GLY A 49 -2.01 -5.11 -1.08
N LEU A 50 -1.38 -4.99 -2.26
CA LEU A 50 0.05 -5.27 -2.43
C LEU A 50 0.96 -4.39 -1.57
N ILE A 51 0.62 -3.11 -1.43
CA ILE A 51 1.38 -2.20 -0.55
C ILE A 51 1.25 -2.65 0.91
N HIS A 52 0.03 -2.99 1.35
CA HIS A 52 -0.17 -3.50 2.71
C HIS A 52 0.57 -4.83 2.95
N THR A 53 0.58 -5.74 1.98
CA THR A 53 1.41 -6.97 2.04
C THR A 53 2.89 -6.63 2.19
N SER A 54 3.38 -5.65 1.42
CA SER A 54 4.79 -5.20 1.49
C SER A 54 5.14 -4.53 2.83
N ASN A 55 4.17 -3.90 3.48
CA ASN A 55 4.31 -3.34 4.83
C ASN A 55 4.13 -4.37 5.96
N GLY A 56 3.90 -5.65 5.65
CA GLY A 56 3.61 -6.71 6.63
C GLY A 56 2.20 -6.64 7.23
N GLU A 57 1.33 -5.77 6.71
CA GLU A 57 -0.04 -5.59 7.16
C GLU A 57 -0.99 -6.58 6.46
N HIS A 58 -0.72 -7.88 6.60
CA HIS A 58 -1.41 -8.94 5.85
C HIS A 58 -2.93 -8.95 6.02
N THR A 59 -3.45 -8.65 7.23
CA THR A 59 -4.90 -8.58 7.47
C THR A 59 -5.56 -7.48 6.65
N LYS A 60 -4.94 -6.30 6.56
CA LYS A 60 -5.45 -5.20 5.72
C LYS A 60 -5.33 -5.55 4.25
N ALA A 61 -4.22 -6.17 3.84
CA ALA A 61 -4.03 -6.62 2.47
C ALA A 61 -5.14 -7.56 2.01
N LEU A 62 -5.49 -8.57 2.83
CA LEU A 62 -6.59 -9.49 2.56
C LEU A 62 -7.92 -8.76 2.39
N GLU A 63 -8.24 -7.80 3.27
CA GLU A 63 -9.46 -6.98 3.14
C GLU A 63 -9.53 -6.28 1.78
N TYR A 64 -8.43 -5.68 1.33
CA TYR A 64 -8.36 -5.01 0.04
C TYR A 64 -8.43 -5.97 -1.15
N TYR A 65 -7.82 -7.15 -1.05
CA TYR A 65 -7.95 -8.17 -2.09
C TYR A 65 -9.39 -8.68 -2.19
N PHE A 66 -10.09 -8.93 -1.07
CA PHE A 66 -11.50 -9.30 -1.10
C PHE A 66 -12.37 -8.19 -1.73
N ARG A 67 -12.13 -6.93 -1.36
CA ARG A 67 -12.83 -5.79 -1.97
C ARG A 67 -12.55 -5.66 -3.46
N ALA A 68 -11.35 -6.01 -3.93
CA ALA A 68 -11.05 -6.08 -5.37
C ALA A 68 -11.86 -7.19 -6.05
N LEU A 69 -11.93 -8.38 -5.44
CA LEU A 69 -12.70 -9.51 -5.96
C LEU A 69 -14.22 -9.29 -5.96
N GLU A 70 -14.75 -8.54 -5.00
CA GLU A 70 -16.17 -8.13 -5.01
C GLU A 70 -16.53 -7.29 -6.24
N ARG A 71 -15.56 -6.53 -6.78
CA ARG A 71 -15.74 -5.69 -7.97
C ARG A 71 -15.43 -6.43 -9.26
N ASN A 72 -14.36 -7.21 -9.24
CA ASN A 72 -13.96 -8.05 -10.35
C ASN A 72 -13.65 -9.48 -9.83
N PRO A 73 -14.64 -10.37 -9.85
CA PRO A 73 -14.46 -11.77 -9.46
C PRO A 73 -13.48 -12.54 -10.34
N PHE A 74 -13.08 -11.99 -11.50
CA PHE A 74 -12.14 -12.58 -12.44
C PHE A 74 -10.78 -11.88 -12.40
N LEU A 75 -10.31 -11.51 -11.20
CA LEU A 75 -8.99 -10.93 -10.98
C LEU A 75 -8.02 -12.00 -10.39
N PRO A 76 -7.39 -12.85 -11.22
CA PRO A 76 -6.54 -13.95 -10.75
C PRO A 76 -5.34 -13.47 -9.91
N GLN A 77 -4.87 -12.24 -10.16
CA GLN A 77 -3.82 -11.62 -9.38
C GLN A 77 -4.21 -11.47 -7.90
N ALA A 78 -5.45 -11.09 -7.59
CA ALA A 78 -5.91 -10.99 -6.21
C ALA A 78 -6.11 -12.37 -5.57
N PHE A 79 -6.61 -13.36 -6.32
CA PHE A 79 -6.72 -14.75 -5.85
C PHE A 79 -5.37 -15.32 -5.41
N ASN A 80 -4.33 -15.17 -6.22
CA ASN A 80 -2.99 -15.67 -5.93
C ASN A 80 -2.36 -15.05 -4.66
N ASN A 81 -2.77 -13.83 -4.31
CA ASN A 81 -2.27 -13.15 -3.11
C ASN A 81 -3.11 -13.46 -1.84
N ILE A 82 -4.36 -13.91 -1.98
CA ILE A 82 -5.19 -14.38 -0.86
C ILE A 82 -4.83 -15.82 -0.46
N TRP A 83 -4.60 -16.67 -1.47
CA TRP A 83 -4.23 -18.08 -1.30
C TRP A 83 -2.85 -18.36 -1.92
N PRO A 84 -1.77 -17.82 -1.33
CA PRO A 84 -0.40 -18.11 -1.77
C PRO A 84 0.02 -19.57 -1.49
#